data_AF-A0A943PA33-F1
#
_entry.id   AF-A0A943PA33-F1
#
_cell.length_a   1.000
_cell.length_b   1.000
_cell.length_c   1.000
_cell.angle_alpha   90.00
_cell.angle_beta   90.00
_cell.angle_gamma   90.00
#
_symmetry.space_group_name_H-M   'P 1'
#
loop_
_entity.id
_entity.type
_entity.pdbx_description
1 polymer ?
#
loop_
_entity_poly.entity_id
_entity_poly.type
_entity_poly.pdbx_seq_one_letter_code
_entity_poly.pdbx_strand_id
1 'polypeptide(L)'
;MEKQFEEMEMLERIFYMQNLFDSDLIKNRNLEFSKEEWIQKEVLAIVSELAELLTEVNFKWWKNPKPVNDDNVKDELVDILHFFTAACIHSGMDAKELYERYMRKNKENFDRQYGKSQKHGYELDKM
;
A
#
# COMPACT_ATOMS: atom_id res chain seq x y z
N MET A 1 -8.58 11.56 -24.13
CA MET A 1 -7.85 10.71 -23.18
C MET A 1 -7.14 11.56 -22.14
N GLU A 2 -6.21 12.43 -22.53
CA GLU A 2 -5.50 13.33 -21.59
C GLU A 2 -6.44 14.15 -20.69
N LYS A 3 -7.45 14.81 -21.28
CA LYS A 3 -8.43 15.59 -20.51
C LYS A 3 -9.20 14.78 -19.46
N GLN A 4 -9.49 13.50 -19.75
CA GLN A 4 -10.23 12.63 -18.84
C GLN A 4 -9.34 12.07 -17.72
N PHE A 5 -8.03 11.92 -17.97
CA PHE A 5 -7.05 11.56 -16.95
C PHE A 5 -6.75 12.73 -16.00
N GLU A 6 -6.67 13.97 -16.53
CA GLU A 6 -6.50 15.17 -15.71
C GLU A 6 -7.71 15.51 -14.83
N GLU A 7 -8.88 14.94 -15.10
CA GLU A 7 -10.09 15.08 -14.29
C GLU A 7 -10.22 13.99 -13.20
N MET A 8 -9.43 12.91 -13.26
CA MET A 8 -9.44 11.84 -12.26
C MET A 8 -8.89 12.31 -10.92
N GLU A 9 -9.39 11.72 -9.84
CA GLU A 9 -8.83 11.90 -8.50
C GLU A 9 -7.42 11.31 -8.40
N MET A 10 -6.58 11.81 -7.48
CA MET A 10 -5.17 11.38 -7.38
C MET A 10 -5.02 9.86 -7.19
N LEU A 11 -5.87 9.25 -6.35
CA LEU A 11 -5.85 7.80 -6.11
C LEU A 11 -6.30 7.01 -7.35
N GLU A 12 -7.27 7.52 -8.09
CA GLU A 12 -7.72 6.91 -9.35
C GLU A 12 -6.61 6.94 -10.40
N ARG A 13 -5.83 8.02 -10.48
CA ARG A 13 -4.66 8.10 -11.37
C ARG A 13 -3.60 7.09 -11.01
N ILE A 14 -3.33 6.87 -9.72
CA ILE A 14 -2.37 5.86 -9.25
C ILE A 14 -2.83 4.46 -9.70
N PHE A 15 -4.09 4.10 -9.46
CA PHE A 15 -4.64 2.81 -9.88
C PHE A 15 -4.64 2.65 -11.41
N TYR A 16 -4.98 3.71 -12.14
CA TYR A 16 -4.95 3.71 -13.60
C TYR A 16 -3.54 3.42 -14.13
N MET A 17 -2.53 4.16 -13.64
CA MET A 17 -1.14 4.00 -14.06
C MET A 17 -0.58 2.63 -13.66
N GLN A 18 -0.92 2.13 -12.46
CA GLN A 18 -0.51 0.81 -12.02
C GLN A 18 -1.12 -0.28 -12.92
N ASN A 19 -2.42 -0.20 -13.21
CA ASN A 19 -3.09 -1.19 -14.04
C ASN A 19 -2.54 -1.20 -15.49
N LEU A 20 -2.18 -0.03 -16.03
CA LEU A 20 -1.49 0.06 -17.32
C LEU A 20 -0.12 -0.65 -17.27
N PHE A 21 0.68 -0.36 -16.25
CA PHE A 21 1.99 -0.99 -16.07
C PHE A 21 1.87 -2.51 -15.90
N ASP A 22 0.98 -2.99 -15.02
CA ASP A 22 0.78 -4.42 -14.77
C ASP A 22 0.32 -5.15 -16.04
N SER A 23 -0.57 -4.54 -16.82
CA SER A 23 -1.03 -5.09 -18.10
C SER A 23 0.12 -5.26 -19.10
N ASP A 24 0.98 -4.24 -19.21
CA ASP A 24 2.17 -4.30 -20.07
C ASP A 24 3.20 -5.31 -19.54
N LEU A 25 3.41 -5.39 -18.22
CA LEU A 25 4.30 -6.36 -17.60
C LEU A 25 3.85 -7.79 -17.90
N ILE A 26 2.57 -8.09 -17.66
CA ILE A 26 1.97 -9.41 -17.88
C ILE A 26 2.14 -9.83 -19.34
N LYS A 27 1.80 -8.92 -20.27
CA LYS A 27 1.93 -9.17 -21.71
C LYS A 27 3.38 -9.36 -22.14
N ASN A 28 4.28 -8.47 -21.73
CA ASN A 28 5.68 -8.47 -22.18
C ASN A 28 6.49 -9.62 -21.58
N ARG A 29 6.07 -10.15 -20.43
CA ARG A 29 6.72 -11.28 -19.75
C ARG A 29 5.98 -12.60 -19.90
N ASN A 30 4.85 -12.63 -20.62
CA ASN A 30 4.01 -13.80 -20.84
C ASN A 30 3.66 -14.52 -19.53
N LEU A 31 3.13 -13.75 -18.57
CA LEU A 31 2.79 -14.22 -17.23
C LEU A 31 1.35 -14.72 -17.19
N GLU A 32 1.14 -15.93 -16.70
CA GLU A 32 -0.18 -16.49 -16.44
C GLU A 32 -0.21 -16.99 -14.99
N PHE A 33 -0.86 -16.22 -14.11
CA PHE A 33 -1.00 -16.56 -12.70
C PHE A 33 -2.47 -16.46 -12.28
N SER A 34 -2.87 -17.35 -11.39
CA SER A 34 -4.13 -17.23 -10.66
C SER A 34 -4.13 -16.01 -9.75
N LYS A 35 -5.32 -15.60 -9.30
CA LYS A 35 -5.47 -14.55 -8.29
C LYS A 35 -4.66 -14.83 -7.03
N GLU A 36 -4.66 -16.08 -6.57
CA GLU A 36 -3.90 -16.49 -5.38
C GLU A 36 -2.39 -16.30 -5.59
N GLU A 37 -1.86 -16.73 -6.74
CA GLU A 37 -0.45 -16.59 -7.07
C GLU A 37 -0.01 -15.13 -7.21
N TRP A 38 -0.85 -14.25 -7.77
CA TRP A 38 -0.57 -12.81 -7.80
C TRP A 38 -0.43 -12.24 -6.39
N ILE A 39 -1.42 -12.49 -5.53
CA ILE A 39 -1.39 -12.02 -4.14
C ILE A 39 -0.15 -12.55 -3.41
N GLN A 40 0.22 -13.82 -3.59
CA GLN A 40 1.44 -14.38 -2.99
C GLN A 40 2.70 -13.65 -3.46
N LYS A 41 2.82 -13.36 -4.76
CA LYS A 41 4.00 -12.69 -5.35
C LYS A 41 4.10 -11.24 -4.91
N GLU A 42 2.99 -10.51 -4.85
CA GLU A 42 2.97 -9.10 -4.44
C GLU A 42 3.25 -8.94 -2.96
N VAL A 43 2.70 -9.82 -2.11
CA VAL A 43 3.06 -9.85 -0.69
C VAL A 43 4.56 -10.11 -0.52
N LEU A 44 5.13 -11.04 -1.30
CA LEU A 44 6.57 -11.28 -1.26
C LEU A 44 7.38 -10.06 -1.73
N ALA A 45 6.94 -9.37 -2.78
CA ALA A 45 7.57 -8.15 -3.26
C ALA A 45 7.53 -7.04 -2.19
N ILE A 46 6.37 -6.80 -1.56
CA ILE A 46 6.24 -5.84 -0.44
C ILE A 46 7.19 -6.21 0.71
N VAL A 47 7.34 -7.49 1.04
CA VAL A 47 8.31 -7.93 2.08
C VAL A 47 9.75 -7.62 1.66
N SER A 48 10.08 -7.76 0.37
CA SER A 48 11.38 -7.37 -0.18
C SER A 48 11.60 -5.86 -0.02
N GLU A 49 10.67 -5.02 -0.49
CA GLU A 49 10.81 -3.55 -0.41
C GLU A 49 10.83 -3.03 1.03
N LEU A 50 10.11 -3.68 1.95
CA LEU A 50 10.24 -3.40 3.38
C LEU A 50 11.65 -3.69 3.91
N ALA A 51 12.33 -4.72 3.38
CA ALA A 51 13.71 -5.00 3.74
C ALA A 51 14.66 -3.95 3.15
N GLU A 52 14.42 -3.48 1.92
CA GLU A 52 15.17 -2.39 1.27
C GLU A 52 15.02 -1.08 2.07
N LEU A 53 13.79 -0.70 2.41
CA LEU A 53 13.48 0.41 3.32
C LEU A 53 14.20 0.30 4.68
N LEU A 54 14.24 -0.89 5.26
CA LEU A 54 15.00 -1.11 6.50
C LEU A 54 16.50 -0.85 6.30
N THR A 55 17.05 -1.14 5.13
CA THR A 55 18.48 -0.88 4.85
C THR A 55 18.81 0.60 4.74
N GLU A 56 17.84 1.46 4.44
CA GLU A 56 18.02 2.91 4.39
C GLU A 56 18.11 3.55 5.79
N VAL A 57 17.66 2.84 6.82
CA VAL A 57 17.76 3.26 8.22
C VAL A 57 18.77 2.43 9.03
N ASN A 58 19.05 2.85 10.26
CA ASN A 58 20.03 2.20 11.14
C ASN A 58 19.47 0.94 11.86
N PHE A 59 18.87 -0.01 11.13
CA PHE A 59 18.28 -1.20 11.73
C PHE A 59 19.31 -2.15 12.38
N LYS A 60 20.55 -2.17 11.83
CA LYS A 60 21.67 -2.95 12.37
C LYS A 60 22.27 -2.22 13.56
N TRP A 61 21.59 -2.31 14.71
CA TRP A 61 21.99 -1.66 15.96
C TRP A 61 23.39 -2.07 16.49
N TRP A 62 23.96 -3.15 15.95
CA TRP A 62 25.33 -3.60 16.22
C TRP A 62 26.40 -3.00 15.28
N LYS A 63 26.04 -2.05 14.41
CA LYS A 63 26.97 -1.30 13.54
C LYS A 63 27.05 0.18 13.93
N ASN A 64 28.11 0.85 13.49
CA ASN A 64 28.22 2.31 13.63
C ASN A 64 27.08 3.00 12.86
N PRO A 65 26.42 4.02 13.44
CA PRO A 65 25.36 4.76 12.77
C PRO A 65 25.82 5.44 11.48
N LYS A 66 24.96 5.42 10.47
CA LYS A 66 25.08 6.22 9.24
C LYS A 66 23.99 7.30 9.19
N PRO A 67 24.19 8.42 8.46
CA PRO A 67 23.09 9.31 8.11
C PRO A 67 21.99 8.54 7.37
N VAL A 68 20.73 8.88 7.64
CA VAL A 68 19.58 8.37 6.89
C VAL A 68 19.49 9.14 5.58
N ASN A 69 19.29 8.43 4.47
CA ASN A 69 19.00 9.06 3.18
C ASN A 69 17.48 9.15 3.01
N ASP A 70 16.93 10.33 3.28
CA ASP A 70 15.48 10.56 3.22
C ASP A 70 14.89 10.36 1.82
N ASP A 71 15.66 10.57 0.76
CA ASP A 71 15.16 10.39 -0.61
C ASP A 71 15.02 8.91 -0.94
N ASN A 72 16.03 8.09 -0.62
CA ASN A 72 15.90 6.64 -0.75
C ASN A 72 14.74 6.10 0.10
N VAL A 73 14.59 6.56 1.35
CA VAL A 73 13.44 6.17 2.19
C VAL A 73 12.09 6.45 1.50
N LYS A 74 11.96 7.58 0.81
CA LYS A 74 10.73 7.92 0.08
C LYS A 74 10.55 7.05 -1.15
N ASP A 75 11.62 6.76 -1.88
CA ASP A 75 11.56 5.89 -3.07
C ASP A 75 11.10 4.48 -2.68
N GLU A 76 11.68 3.89 -1.62
CA GLU A 76 11.25 2.57 -1.14
C GLU A 76 9.78 2.55 -0.65
N LEU A 77 9.30 3.67 -0.08
CA LEU A 77 7.88 3.80 0.28
C LEU A 77 6.97 3.83 -0.97
N VAL A 78 7.45 4.40 -2.07
CA VAL A 78 6.73 4.38 -3.36
C VAL A 78 6.75 2.98 -3.98
N ASP A 79 7.85 2.24 -3.86
CA ASP A 79 7.93 0.84 -4.33
C ASP A 79 6.97 -0.08 -3.55
N ILE A 80 6.87 0.11 -2.23
CA ILE A 80 5.84 -0.55 -1.42
C ILE A 80 4.43 -0.18 -1.91
N LEU A 81 4.19 1.09 -2.27
CA LEU A 81 2.89 1.54 -2.78
C LEU A 81 2.55 0.91 -4.13
N HIS A 82 3.53 0.71 -5.01
CA HIS A 82 3.35 0.02 -6.30
C HIS A 82 2.80 -1.39 -6.08
N PHE A 83 3.49 -2.21 -5.28
CA PHE A 83 3.06 -3.59 -5.04
C PHE A 83 1.78 -3.69 -4.21
N PHE A 84 1.55 -2.77 -3.27
CA PHE A 84 0.28 -2.71 -2.55
C PHE A 84 -0.89 -2.39 -3.49
N THR A 85 -0.70 -1.45 -4.42
CA THR A 85 -1.74 -1.06 -5.39
C THR A 85 -1.99 -2.19 -6.40
N ALA A 86 -0.94 -2.85 -6.89
CA ALA A 86 -1.06 -4.04 -7.73
C ALA A 86 -1.88 -5.14 -7.02
N ALA A 87 -1.61 -5.38 -5.73
CA ALA A 87 -2.37 -6.34 -4.93
C ALA A 87 -3.85 -5.96 -4.78
N CYS A 88 -4.15 -4.66 -4.64
CA CYS A 88 -5.52 -4.19 -4.68
C CYS A 88 -6.19 -4.53 -6.02
N ILE A 89 -5.54 -4.21 -7.14
CA ILE A 89 -6.05 -4.45 -8.50
C ILE A 89 -6.27 -5.95 -8.75
N HIS A 90 -5.28 -6.80 -8.49
CA HIS A 90 -5.40 -8.25 -8.66
C HIS A 90 -6.40 -8.87 -7.67
N SER A 91 -6.64 -8.24 -6.52
CA SER A 91 -7.74 -8.63 -5.63
C SER A 91 -9.14 -8.27 -6.19
N GLY A 92 -9.22 -7.48 -7.26
CA GLY A 92 -10.45 -6.97 -7.84
C GLY A 92 -10.99 -5.70 -7.17
N MET A 93 -10.15 -5.01 -6.38
CA MET A 93 -10.50 -3.78 -5.69
C MET A 93 -10.04 -2.58 -6.52
N ASP A 94 -10.94 -1.62 -6.73
CA ASP A 94 -10.61 -0.35 -7.39
C ASP A 94 -10.24 0.76 -6.38
N ALA A 95 -9.81 1.92 -6.90
CA ALA A 95 -9.42 3.08 -6.10
C ALA A 95 -10.54 3.55 -5.15
N LYS A 96 -11.79 3.54 -5.63
CA LYS A 96 -12.95 3.99 -4.87
C LYS A 96 -13.24 3.05 -3.72
N GLU A 97 -13.25 1.74 -3.97
CA GLU A 97 -13.47 0.73 -2.96
C GLU A 97 -12.35 0.77 -1.89
N LEU A 98 -11.08 0.92 -2.30
CA LEU A 98 -9.97 1.10 -1.35
C LEU A 98 -10.20 2.32 -0.46
N TYR A 99 -10.55 3.47 -1.05
CA TYR A 99 -10.82 4.70 -0.32
C TYR A 99 -11.96 4.53 0.70
N GLU A 100 -13.11 3.99 0.29
CA GLU A 100 -14.26 3.78 1.16
C GLU A 100 -13.94 2.82 2.31
N ARG A 101 -13.21 1.73 2.02
CA ARG A 101 -12.76 0.77 3.04
C ARG A 101 -11.80 1.42 4.03
N TYR A 102 -10.85 2.22 3.55
CA TYR A 102 -9.91 2.96 4.38
C TYR A 102 -10.66 3.93 5.30
N MET A 103 -11.56 4.76 4.76
CA MET A 103 -12.30 5.77 5.54
C MET A 103 -13.16 5.12 6.63
N ARG A 104 -13.84 4.01 6.32
CA ARG A 104 -14.60 3.25 7.31
C ARG A 104 -13.71 2.69 8.42
N LYS A 105 -12.55 2.13 8.07
CA LYS A 105 -11.60 1.58 9.05
C LYS A 105 -10.96 2.68 9.89
N ASN A 106 -10.65 3.83 9.29
CA ASN A 106 -10.09 4.99 9.99
C ASN A 106 -11.09 5.54 11.02
N LYS A 107 -12.36 5.73 10.63
CA LYS A 107 -13.44 6.11 11.55
C LYS A 107 -13.56 5.14 12.73
N GLU A 108 -13.61 3.85 12.46
CA GLU A 108 -13.66 2.81 13.50
C GLU A 108 -12.44 2.87 14.44
N ASN A 109 -11.24 3.16 13.92
CA ASN A 109 -10.05 3.31 14.76
C ASN A 109 -10.14 4.56 15.66
N PHE A 110 -10.72 5.66 15.20
CA PHE A 110 -11.02 6.81 16.06
C PHE A 110 -12.10 6.50 17.09
N ASP A 111 -13.19 5.84 16.69
CA ASP A 111 -14.25 5.42 17.60
C ASP A 111 -13.70 4.55 18.74
N ARG A 112 -12.70 3.71 18.47
CA ARG A 112 -11.95 2.96 19.49
C ARG A 112 -11.20 3.86 20.47
N GLN A 113 -10.49 4.88 19.99
CA GLN A 113 -9.75 5.80 20.88
C GLN A 113 -10.68 6.70 21.70
N TYR A 114 -11.93 6.86 21.28
CA TYR A 114 -12.94 7.65 21.97
C TYR A 114 -13.94 6.83 22.79
N GLY A 115 -13.75 5.52 22.91
CA GLY A 115 -14.69 4.64 23.62
C GLY A 115 -16.08 4.54 23.00
N LYS A 116 -16.21 4.86 21.71
CA LYS A 116 -17.46 4.79 20.92
C LYS A 116 -17.59 3.49 20.13
N SER A 117 -16.50 2.74 20.02
CA SER A 117 -16.45 1.43 19.37
C SER A 117 -17.35 0.42 20.09
N GLN A 118 -18.01 -0.44 19.32
CA GLN A 118 -18.77 -1.58 19.86
C GLN A 118 -17.89 -2.79 20.20
N LYS A 119 -16.59 -2.74 19.84
CA LYS A 119 -15.63 -3.77 20.22
C LYS A 119 -15.18 -3.60 21.66
N HIS A 120 -15.19 -4.71 22.39
CA HIS A 120 -14.68 -4.80 23.75
C HIS A 120 -13.17 -4.52 23.83
N GLY A 121 -12.71 -3.96 24.94
CA GLY A 121 -11.32 -3.58 25.22
C GLY A 121 -10.95 -2.15 24.80
N TYR A 122 -11.94 -1.36 24.37
CA TYR A 122 -11.76 0.05 23.95
C TYR A 122 -12.66 1.01 24.74
N GLU A 123 -13.41 0.51 25.70
CA GLU A 123 -14.17 1.31 26.65
C GLU A 123 -13.20 2.22 27.42
N LEU A 124 -13.48 3.52 27.47
CA LEU A 124 -12.71 4.44 28.29
C LEU A 124 -13.21 4.37 29.72
N ASP A 125 -12.29 4.24 30.68
CA ASP A 125 -12.62 4.36 32.09
C ASP A 125 -13.29 5.71 32.33
N LYS A 126 -14.45 5.68 33.00
CA LYS A 126 -15.10 6.91 33.45
C LYS A 126 -14.23 7.49 34.57
N MET A 127 -13.49 8.55 34.26
CA MET A 127 -12.97 9.46 35.30
C MET A 127 -14.10 10.08 36.09
#